data_AF-A0A7U9NA88-F1
#
_entry.id   AF-A0A7U9NA88-F1
#
_cell.length_a   1.000
_cell.length_b   1.000
_cell.length_c   1.000
_cell.angle_alpha   90.00
_cell.angle_beta   90.00
_cell.angle_gamma   90.00
#
_symmetry.space_group_name_H-M   'P 1'
#
loop_
_entity.id
_entity.type
_entity.pdbx_description
1 polymer ?
#
loop_
_entity_poly.entity_id
_entity_poly.type
_entity_poly.pdbx_seq_one_letter_code
_entity_poly.pdbx_strand_id
1 'polypeptide(L)'
;MKKINQRKLENELQRALATAYVTPFCLENNLSLEKLQTQRFVLCCNECAFAQPSNIKPEGLTDDGDTMPKVTLLIKHEDGKLKIEETECTKEFLSA
;
A
#
# COMPACT_ATOMS: atom_id res chain seq x y z
N MET A 1 31.85 -6.00 4.07
CA MET A 1 30.70 -5.09 3.89
C MET A 1 29.62 -5.82 3.10
N LYS A 2 28.41 -5.99 3.63
CA LYS A 2 27.29 -6.56 2.85
C LYS A 2 26.95 -5.59 1.72
N LYS A 3 26.83 -6.08 0.47
CA LYS A 3 26.27 -5.29 -0.63
C LYS A 3 24.84 -4.91 -0.24
N ILE A 4 24.61 -3.64 0.09
CA ILE A 4 23.27 -3.11 0.28
C ILE A 4 22.58 -3.20 -1.07
N ASN A 5 21.45 -3.90 -1.12
CA ASN A 5 20.64 -3.97 -2.32
C ASN A 5 19.95 -2.60 -2.48
N GLN A 6 20.49 -1.76 -3.37
CA GLN A 6 20.00 -0.41 -3.61
C GLN A 6 18.48 -0.36 -3.85
N ARG A 7 17.93 -1.30 -4.62
CA ARG A 7 16.49 -1.41 -4.88
C ARG A 7 15.68 -1.64 -3.61
N LYS A 8 16.22 -2.43 -2.66
CA LYS A 8 15.55 -2.70 -1.39
C LYS A 8 15.51 -1.44 -0.53
N LEU A 9 16.62 -0.70 -0.48
CA LEU A 9 16.71 0.56 0.25
C LEU A 9 15.77 1.63 -0.33
N GLU A 10 15.74 1.78 -1.65
CA GLU A 10 14.86 2.72 -2.34
C GLU A 10 13.37 2.43 -2.04
N ASN A 11 12.98 1.16 -2.07
CA ASN A 11 11.62 0.75 -1.75
C ASN A 11 11.26 1.04 -0.27
N GLU A 12 12.16 0.73 0.67
CA GLU A 12 11.96 1.05 2.10
C GLU A 12 11.83 2.56 2.34
N LEU A 13 12.63 3.38 1.66
CA LEU A 13 12.56 4.83 1.73
C LEU A 13 11.23 5.35 1.16
N GLN A 14 10.83 4.89 -0.02
CA GLN A 14 9.57 5.29 -0.65
C GLN A 14 8.37 4.88 0.19
N ARG A 15 8.40 3.69 0.79
CA ARG A 15 7.37 3.23 1.73
C ARG A 15 7.28 4.16 2.94
N ALA A 16 8.42 4.57 3.52
CA ALA A 16 8.44 5.48 4.65
C ALA A 16 7.85 6.85 4.29
N LEU A 17 8.21 7.39 3.13
CA LEU A 17 7.67 8.65 2.61
C LEU A 17 6.16 8.56 2.35
N ALA A 18 5.70 7.49 1.71
CA ALA A 18 4.29 7.25 1.46
C ALA A 18 3.49 7.13 2.77
N THR A 19 4.03 6.39 3.76
CA THR A 19 3.41 6.24 5.08
C THR A 19 3.27 7.59 5.77
N ALA A 20 4.33 8.40 5.78
CA ALA A 20 4.30 9.74 6.35
C ALA A 20 3.28 10.64 5.64
N TYR A 21 3.19 10.55 4.31
CA TYR A 21 2.26 11.34 3.50
C TYR A 21 0.79 10.98 3.76
N VAL A 22 0.45 9.69 3.90
CA VAL A 22 -0.93 9.26 4.19
C VAL A 22 -1.32 9.32 5.66
N THR A 23 -0.36 9.57 6.56
CA THR A 23 -0.61 9.57 8.01
C THR A 23 -1.70 10.57 8.42
N PRO A 24 -1.64 11.87 8.02
CA PRO A 24 -2.69 12.82 8.35
C PRO A 24 -4.06 12.38 7.82
N PHE A 25 -4.11 11.90 6.58
CA PHE A 25 -5.33 11.39 5.96
C PHE A 25 -5.94 10.24 6.76
N CYS A 26 -5.12 9.29 7.20
CA CYS A 26 -5.60 8.16 8.00
C CYS A 26 -6.18 8.62 9.34
N LEU A 27 -5.51 9.56 10.02
CA LEU A 27 -5.99 10.09 11.30
C LEU A 27 -7.31 10.87 11.15
N GLU A 28 -7.42 11.70 10.11
CA GLU A 28 -8.63 12.48 9.80
C GLU A 28 -9.83 11.59 9.46
N ASN A 29 -9.59 10.43 8.86
CA ASN A 29 -10.62 9.50 8.39
C ASN A 29 -10.87 8.31 9.32
N ASN A 30 -10.34 8.34 10.56
CA ASN A 30 -10.42 7.28 11.55
C ASN A 30 -9.96 5.90 11.03
N LEU A 31 -8.83 5.91 10.30
CA LEU A 31 -8.16 4.73 9.78
C LEU A 31 -6.97 4.34 10.67
N SER A 32 -6.75 3.04 10.85
CA SER A 32 -5.65 2.47 11.62
C SER A 32 -4.34 2.49 10.83
N LEU A 33 -3.40 3.32 11.32
CA LEU A 33 -2.01 3.33 10.84
C LEU A 33 -1.30 2.00 11.10
N GLU A 34 -1.62 1.33 12.21
CA GLU A 34 -1.05 0.03 12.54
C GLU A 34 -1.43 -1.00 11.48
N LYS A 35 -2.72 -1.09 11.12
CA LYS A 35 -3.18 -1.99 10.05
C LYS A 35 -2.51 -1.65 8.72
N LEU A 36 -2.40 -0.35 8.37
CA LEU A 36 -1.72 0.10 7.16
C LEU A 36 -0.25 -0.37 7.10
N GLN A 37 0.48 -0.29 8.22
CA GLN A 37 1.88 -0.73 8.31
C GLN A 37 2.06 -2.24 8.11
N THR A 38 1.02 -3.06 8.31
CA THR A 38 1.08 -4.50 8.01
C THR A 38 0.86 -4.83 6.54
N GLN A 39 0.34 -3.87 5.76
CA GLN A 39 0.03 -4.09 4.35
C GLN A 39 1.27 -4.10 3.47
N ARG A 40 1.13 -4.71 2.29
CA ARG A 40 2.15 -4.68 1.25
C ARG A 40 2.21 -3.28 0.65
N PHE A 41 3.43 -2.80 0.45
CA PHE A 41 3.67 -1.58 -0.31
C PHE A 41 4.05 -1.94 -1.73
N VAL A 42 3.37 -1.34 -2.70
CA VAL A 42 3.62 -1.53 -4.13
C VAL A 42 3.96 -0.17 -4.72
N LEU A 43 5.11 -0.08 -5.38
CA LEU A 43 5.47 1.05 -6.22
C LEU A 43 5.35 0.61 -7.68
N CYS A 44 4.57 1.32 -8.48
CA CYS A 44 4.47 1.09 -9.91
C CYS A 44 4.42 2.42 -10.64
N CYS A 45 5.42 2.67 -11.51
CA CYS A 45 5.52 3.90 -12.29
C CYS A 45 5.44 5.16 -11.40
N ASN A 46 4.40 5.97 -11.57
CA ASN A 46 4.18 7.24 -10.86
C ASN A 46 3.18 7.11 -9.70
N GLU A 47 2.87 5.89 -9.30
CA GLU A 47 1.88 5.58 -8.28
C GLU A 47 2.47 4.65 -7.23
N CYS A 48 1.96 4.75 -6.01
CA CYS A 48 2.21 3.74 -5.00
C CYS A 48 0.95 3.41 -4.24
N ALA A 49 0.87 2.16 -3.78
CA ALA A 49 -0.32 1.61 -3.15
C ALA A 49 0.04 0.84 -1.89
N PHE A 50 -0.88 0.88 -0.93
CA PHE A 50 -0.96 -0.08 0.16
C PHE A 50 -1.99 -1.13 -0.21
N ALA A 51 -1.64 -2.41 -0.06
CA ALA A 51 -2.52 -3.52 -0.38
C ALA A 51 -2.54 -4.56 0.74
N GLN A 52 -3.74 -4.91 1.18
CA GLN A 52 -3.98 -5.99 2.11
C GLN A 52 -3.54 -7.30 1.46
N PRO A 53 -2.60 -8.05 2.07
CA PRO A 53 -2.24 -9.38 1.56
C PRO A 53 -3.45 -10.32 1.59
N SER A 54 -3.60 -11.14 0.54
CA SER A 54 -4.58 -12.22 0.56
C SER A 54 -4.16 -13.31 1.54
N ASN A 55 -5.15 -13.87 2.24
CA ASN A 55 -4.99 -15.04 3.11
C ASN A 55 -5.27 -16.35 2.37
N ILE A 56 -5.62 -16.28 1.07
CA ILE A 56 -5.92 -17.43 0.24
C ILE A 56 -4.61 -18.02 -0.29
N LYS A 57 -4.46 -19.33 -0.11
CA LYS A 57 -3.27 -20.05 -0.60
C LYS A 57 -3.47 -20.36 -2.09
N PRO A 58 -2.54 -19.96 -2.96
CA PRO A 58 -2.69 -20.15 -4.39
C PRO A 58 -2.71 -21.62 -4.78
N GLU A 59 -3.69 -22.00 -5.61
CA GLU A 59 -3.84 -23.29 -6.28
C GLU A 59 -3.58 -23.14 -7.79
N GLY A 60 -2.43 -22.57 -8.14
CA GLY A 60 -2.06 -22.32 -9.53
C GLY A 60 -2.77 -21.08 -10.08
N LEU A 61 -3.25 -21.14 -11.32
CA LEU A 61 -3.89 -19.99 -12.01
C LEU A 61 -5.41 -19.95 -11.83
N THR A 62 -6.00 -20.97 -11.21
CA THR A 62 -7.47 -21.09 -11.09
C THR A 62 -8.08 -20.11 -10.10
N ASP A 63 -7.30 -19.66 -9.13
CA ASP A 63 -7.69 -18.77 -8.03
C ASP A 63 -6.84 -17.50 -7.98
N ASP A 64 -6.18 -17.15 -9.09
CA ASP A 64 -5.22 -16.03 -9.15
C ASP A 64 -5.86 -14.73 -8.63
N GLY A 65 -7.08 -14.42 -9.08
CA GLY A 65 -7.84 -13.24 -8.65
C GLY A 65 -8.11 -13.18 -7.14
N ASP A 66 -8.37 -14.33 -6.50
CA ASP A 66 -8.66 -14.42 -5.06
C ASP A 66 -7.37 -14.34 -4.21
N THR A 67 -6.25 -14.73 -4.80
CA THR A 67 -4.92 -14.69 -4.14
C THR A 67 -4.25 -13.32 -4.29
N MET A 68 -4.76 -12.44 -5.15
CA MET A 68 -4.22 -11.11 -5.34
C MET A 68 -4.39 -10.23 -4.08
N PRO A 69 -3.37 -9.44 -3.72
CA PRO A 69 -3.53 -8.42 -2.69
C PRO A 69 -4.60 -7.40 -3.08
N LYS A 70 -5.43 -7.02 -2.11
CA LYS A 70 -6.49 -6.03 -2.31
C LYS A 70 -5.97 -4.64 -1.99
N VAL A 71 -5.93 -3.75 -2.97
CA VAL A 71 -5.49 -2.35 -2.77
C VAL A 71 -6.42 -1.68 -1.77
N THR A 72 -5.88 -0.95 -0.81
CA THR A 72 -6.67 -0.23 0.21
C THR A 72 -6.46 1.27 0.15
N LEU A 73 -5.27 1.75 -0.18
CA LEU A 73 -5.00 3.17 -0.42
C LEU A 73 -4.07 3.30 -1.61
N LEU A 74 -4.34 4.29 -2.44
CA LEU A 74 -3.55 4.60 -3.63
C LEU A 74 -3.07 6.05 -3.55
N ILE A 75 -1.80 6.28 -3.83
CA ILE A 75 -1.20 7.59 -3.97
C ILE A 75 -0.84 7.77 -5.44
N LYS A 76 -1.47 8.73 -6.11
CA LYS A 76 -1.20 9.05 -7.51
C LYS A 76 -0.65 10.45 -7.65
N HIS A 77 0.13 10.66 -8.70
CA HIS A 77 0.51 11.99 -9.15
C HIS A 77 -0.40 12.45 -10.29
N GLU A 78 -1.26 13.43 -10.01
CA GLU A 78 -2.18 14.04 -10.96
C GLU A 78 -2.09 15.57 -10.89
N ASP A 79 -2.01 16.23 -12.05
CA ASP A 79 -1.97 17.69 -12.16
C ASP A 79 -0.87 18.37 -11.32
N GLY A 80 0.30 17.73 -11.21
CA GLY A 80 1.43 18.26 -10.44
C GLY A 80 1.28 18.09 -8.93
N LYS A 81 0.30 17.32 -8.46
CA LYS A 81 0.02 17.08 -7.05
C LYS A 81 -0.11 15.60 -6.75
N LEU A 82 0.28 15.21 -5.54
CA LEU A 82 -0.05 13.90 -5.02
C LEU A 82 -1.50 13.92 -4.50
N LYS A 83 -2.25 12.86 -4.80
CA LYS A 83 -3.61 12.62 -4.31
C LYS A 83 -3.67 11.26 -3.66
N ILE A 84 -4.44 11.17 -2.57
CA ILE A 84 -4.76 9.91 -1.90
C ILE A 84 -6.17 9.51 -2.33
N GLU A 85 -6.32 8.27 -2.78
CA GLU A 85 -7.60 7.67 -3.14
C GLU A 85 -7.91 6.48 -2.22
N GLU A 86 -9.13 6.47 -1.72
CA GLU A 86 -9.73 5.28 -1.11
C GLU A 86 -10.21 4.31 -2.19
N THR A 87 -10.36 3.06 -1.82
CA THR A 87 -10.95 1.97 -2.61
C THR A 87 -12.11 1.37 -1.81
N GLU A 88 -12.88 0.46 -2.40
CA GLU A 88 -13.89 -0.30 -1.65
C GLU A 88 -13.31 -1.05 -0.43
N CYS A 89 -12.02 -1.39 -0.46
CA CYS A 89 -11.33 -2.13 0.58
C CYS A 89 -10.76 -1.25 1.71
N THR A 90 -10.75 0.09 1.57
CA THR A 90 -10.15 0.98 2.58
C THR A 90 -10.80 0.80 3.94
N LYS A 91 -12.12 0.98 4.02
CA LYS A 91 -12.83 0.91 5.30
C LYS A 91 -12.88 -0.51 5.84
N GLU A 92 -12.96 -1.52 4.97
CA GLU A 92 -12.95 -2.93 5.37
C GLU A 92 -11.69 -3.32 6.13
N PHE A 93 -10.51 -2.92 5.64
CA PHE A 93 -9.24 -3.38 6.21
C PHE A 93 -8.53 -2.34 7.09
N LEU A 94 -8.89 -1.06 6.99
CA LEU A 94 -8.21 0.01 7.70
C LEU A 94 -9.08 0.74 8.72
N SER A 95 -10.36 0.42 8.93
CA SER A 95 -11.11 1.06 10.02
C SER A 95 -10.42 0.86 11.37
N ALA A 96 -10.33 1.91 12.20
CA ALA A 96 -9.74 1.85 13.53
C ALA A 96 -10.44 0.82 14.44
#